data_AF-A0A7K3UL45-F1
#
_entry.id   AF-A0A7K3UL45-F1
#
_cell.length_a   1.000
_cell.length_b   1.000
_cell.length_c   1.000
_cell.angle_alpha   90.00
_cell.angle_beta   90.00
_cell.angle_gamma   90.00
#
_symmetry.space_group_name_H-M   'P 1'
#
loop_
_entity.id
_entity.type
_entity.pdbx_description
1 polymer ?
#
loop_
_entity_poly.entity_id
_entity_poly.type
_entity_poly.pdbx_seq_one_letter_code
_entity_poly.pdbx_strand_id
1 'polypeptide(L)'
;MIDTRAELGHWIGRLEMILISRGVLREDGELAIQVGSQFPKDLEDALDGFIENPIELLGLLKICQDARDGRPLSPAVLMAAHLMAREVLQALDSQAAGDFRA
;
A
#
# COMPACT_ATOMS: atom_id res chain seq x y z
N MET A 1 -9.07 -21.50 -7.47
CA MET A 1 -7.74 -21.00 -7.07
C MET A 1 -7.82 -19.49 -7.14
N ILE A 2 -7.54 -18.78 -6.05
CA ILE A 2 -7.58 -17.32 -6.04
C ILE A 2 -6.48 -16.82 -6.98
N ASP A 3 -6.82 -15.92 -7.91
CA ASP A 3 -5.83 -15.27 -8.75
C ASP A 3 -5.17 -14.14 -7.95
N THR A 4 -4.09 -14.48 -7.27
CA THR A 4 -3.28 -13.58 -6.43
C THR A 4 -2.85 -12.32 -7.18
N ARG A 5 -2.58 -12.42 -8.49
CA ARG A 5 -2.19 -11.26 -9.30
C ARG A 5 -3.37 -10.35 -9.56
N ALA A 6 -4.54 -10.90 -9.88
CA ALA A 6 -5.75 -10.13 -10.07
C ALA A 6 -6.17 -9.39 -8.80
N GLU A 7 -6.09 -10.04 -7.64
CA GLU A 7 -6.38 -9.39 -6.34
C GLU A 7 -5.38 -8.29 -6.02
N LEU A 8 -4.08 -8.54 -6.19
CA LEU A 8 -3.04 -7.52 -6.02
C LEU A 8 -3.27 -6.31 -6.94
N GLY A 9 -3.66 -6.55 -8.20
CA GLY A 9 -3.99 -5.50 -9.15
C GLY A 9 -5.19 -4.63 -8.73
N HIS A 10 -6.17 -5.22 -8.04
CA HIS A 10 -7.28 -4.47 -7.48
C HIS A 10 -6.88 -3.68 -6.21
N TRP A 11 -6.13 -4.32 -5.32
CA TRP A 11 -5.71 -3.70 -4.05
C TRP A 11 -4.72 -2.55 -4.26
N ILE A 12 -3.79 -2.67 -5.21
CA ILE A 12 -2.82 -1.60 -5.50
C ILE A 12 -3.52 -0.32 -5.94
N GLY A 13 -4.56 -0.40 -6.78
CA GLY A 13 -5.31 0.79 -7.18
C GLY A 13 -6.03 1.45 -6.01
N ARG A 14 -6.56 0.68 -5.05
CA ARG A 14 -7.16 1.23 -3.83
C ARG A 14 -6.13 1.85 -2.89
N LEU A 15 -4.98 1.20 -2.71
CA LEU A 15 -3.86 1.73 -1.93
C LEU A 15 -3.36 3.06 -2.51
N GLU A 16 -3.12 3.11 -3.82
CA GLU A 16 -2.68 4.33 -4.52
C GLU A 16 -3.67 5.47 -4.28
N MET A 17 -4.98 5.24 -4.42
CA MET A 17 -6.00 6.27 -4.13
C MET A 17 -5.98 6.77 -2.67
N ILE A 18 -5.87 5.87 -1.69
CA ILE A 18 -5.81 6.26 -0.27
C ILE A 18 -4.56 7.11 -0.02
N LEU A 19 -3.40 6.66 -0.51
CA LEU A 19 -2.13 7.35 -0.29
C LEU A 19 -2.07 8.71 -1.00
N ILE A 20 -2.69 8.84 -2.18
CA ILE A 20 -2.87 10.14 -2.84
C ILE A 20 -3.76 11.05 -2.00
N SER A 21 -4.89 10.55 -1.51
CA SER A 21 -5.83 11.36 -0.71
C SER A 21 -5.21 11.87 0.61
N ARG A 22 -4.21 11.15 1.14
CA ARG A 22 -3.46 11.52 2.36
C ARG A 22 -2.17 12.31 2.06
N GLY A 23 -1.92 12.66 0.80
CA GLY A 23 -0.76 13.46 0.40
C GLY A 23 0.58 12.71 0.49
N VAL A 24 0.57 11.38 0.51
CA VAL A 24 1.79 10.55 0.53
C VAL A 24 2.29 10.24 -0.86
N LEU A 25 1.37 10.02 -1.80
CA LEU A 25 1.66 9.90 -3.22
C LEU A 25 1.13 11.11 -3.99
N ARG A 26 1.81 11.43 -5.09
CA ARG A 26 1.29 12.28 -6.16
C ARG A 26 0.42 11.45 -7.10
N GLU A 27 -0.34 12.11 -7.96
CA GLU A 27 -1.19 11.46 -8.98
C GLU A 27 -0.41 10.61 -9.98
N ASP A 28 0.89 10.87 -10.14
CA ASP A 28 1.80 10.08 -10.97
C ASP A 28 2.32 8.80 -10.27
N GLY A 29 1.92 8.56 -9.01
CA GLY A 29 2.34 7.41 -8.21
C GLY A 29 3.68 7.58 -7.51
N GLU A 30 4.33 8.74 -7.63
CA GLU A 30 5.59 9.04 -6.93
C GLU A 30 5.34 9.58 -5.52
N LEU A 31 6.32 9.43 -4.63
CA LEU A 31 6.23 9.97 -3.26
C LEU A 31 6.11 11.51 -3.29
N ALA A 32 5.03 12.02 -2.70
CA ALA A 32 4.84 13.45 -2.44
C ALA A 32 5.66 13.92 -1.23
N ILE A 33 5.93 13.01 -0.29
CA ILE A 33 6.79 13.25 0.88
C ILE A 33 8.27 13.05 0.53
N GLN A 34 9.16 13.77 1.22
CA GLN A 34 10.60 13.63 0.99
C GLN A 34 11.08 12.23 1.42
N VAL A 35 12.01 11.64 0.68
CA VAL A 35 12.62 10.37 1.08
C VAL A 35 13.31 10.55 2.44
N GLY A 36 12.94 9.72 3.42
CA GLY A 36 13.42 9.83 4.81
C GLY A 36 12.60 10.75 5.71
N SER A 37 11.50 11.34 5.22
CA SER A 37 10.51 12.00 6.07
C SER A 37 9.55 10.98 6.70
N GLN A 38 8.91 11.35 7.80
CA GLN A 38 7.90 10.52 8.47
C GLN A 38 6.59 10.57 7.69
N PHE A 39 5.75 9.54 7.88
CA PHE A 39 4.39 9.57 7.41
C PHE A 39 3.58 10.68 8.10
N PRO A 40 2.48 11.16 7.50
CA PRO A 40 1.43 11.83 8.25
C PRO A 40 1.02 10.97 9.47
N LYS A 41 0.77 11.59 10.62
CA LYS A 41 0.58 10.87 11.88
C LYS A 41 -0.55 9.83 11.83
N ASP A 42 -1.66 10.16 11.19
CA ASP A 42 -2.80 9.25 10.99
C ASP A 42 -2.41 8.00 10.18
N LEU A 43 -1.46 8.15 9.26
CA LEU A 43 -0.94 7.07 8.46
C LEU A 43 0.13 6.29 9.22
N GLU A 44 0.99 6.96 9.97
CA GLU A 44 1.98 6.34 10.87
C GLU A 44 1.27 5.43 11.87
N ASP A 45 0.24 5.93 12.57
CA ASP A 45 -0.55 5.16 13.54
C ASP A 45 -1.29 3.98 12.87
N ALA A 46 -1.72 4.13 11.61
CA ALA A 46 -2.40 3.06 10.87
C ALA A 46 -1.44 1.96 10.40
N LEU A 47 -0.21 2.34 10.06
CA LEU A 47 0.80 1.46 9.49
C LEU A 47 1.78 0.90 10.53
N ASP A 48 1.66 1.32 11.79
CA ASP A 48 2.49 0.81 12.88
C ASP A 48 2.45 -0.73 12.95
N GLY A 49 3.63 -1.34 12.99
CA GLY A 49 3.81 -2.79 12.93
C GLY A 49 3.62 -3.44 11.54
N PHE A 50 3.25 -2.68 10.49
CA PHE A 50 3.13 -3.17 9.11
C PHE A 50 4.18 -2.58 8.17
N ILE A 51 4.36 -1.25 8.21
CA ILE A 51 5.28 -0.49 7.36
C ILE A 51 5.94 0.58 8.23
N GLU A 52 7.27 0.50 8.39
CA GLU A 52 8.00 1.36 9.33
C GLU A 52 8.33 2.73 8.75
N ASN A 53 8.39 2.83 7.41
CA ASN A 53 8.82 4.06 6.75
C ASN A 53 8.34 4.14 5.27
N PRO A 54 8.41 5.32 4.64
CA PRO A 54 8.00 5.50 3.25
C PRO A 54 8.77 4.66 2.22
N ILE A 55 10.00 4.26 2.53
CA ILE A 55 10.83 3.46 1.61
C ILE A 55 10.27 2.04 1.52
N GLU A 56 9.87 1.45 2.64
CA GLU A 56 9.20 0.14 2.67
C GLU A 56 7.87 0.17 1.93
N LEU A 57 7.07 1.22 2.11
CA LEU A 57 5.83 1.40 1.36
C LEU A 57 6.09 1.43 -0.14
N LEU A 58 7.07 2.22 -0.59
CA LEU A 58 7.43 2.30 -2.00
C LEU A 58 7.91 0.94 -2.55
N GLY A 59 8.66 0.18 -1.75
CA GLY A 59 9.08 -1.17 -2.10
C GLY A 59 7.88 -2.10 -2.33
N LEU A 60 6.90 -2.08 -1.42
CA LEU A 60 5.66 -2.85 -1.57
C LEU A 60 4.89 -2.42 -2.82
N LEU A 61 4.66 -1.12 -3.00
CA LEU A 61 3.92 -0.58 -4.16
C LEU A 61 4.56 -1.03 -5.49
N LYS A 62 5.89 -0.97 -5.58
CA LYS A 62 6.63 -1.41 -6.77
C LYS A 62 6.44 -2.89 -7.07
N ILE A 63 6.48 -3.75 -6.04
CA ILE A 63 6.24 -5.19 -6.22
C ILE A 63 4.80 -5.44 -6.67
N CYS A 64 3.82 -4.73 -6.10
CA CYS A 64 2.42 -4.83 -6.50
C CYS A 64 2.20 -4.36 -7.95
N GLN A 65 2.88 -3.28 -8.38
CA GLN A 65 2.87 -2.81 -9.77
C GLN A 65 3.50 -3.84 -10.71
N ASP A 66 4.65 -4.42 -10.35
CA ASP A 66 5.27 -5.50 -11.11
C ASP A 66 4.32 -6.72 -11.22
N ALA A 67 3.56 -7.02 -10.16
CA ALA A 67 2.55 -8.08 -10.19
C ALA A 67 1.40 -7.77 -11.16
N ARG A 68 0.87 -6.54 -11.11
CA ARG A 68 -0.21 -6.01 -11.97
C ARG A 68 0.19 -6.01 -13.45
N ASP A 69 1.41 -5.59 -13.75
CA ASP A 69 1.93 -5.46 -15.11
C ASP A 69 2.37 -6.80 -15.71
N GLY A 70 2.16 -7.91 -15.00
CA GLY A 70 2.52 -9.25 -15.46
C GLY A 70 4.03 -9.52 -15.46
N ARG A 71 4.81 -8.70 -14.75
CA ARG A 71 6.27 -8.91 -14.67
C ARG A 71 6.60 -10.16 -13.86
N PRO A 72 7.76 -10.80 -14.14
CA PRO A 72 8.19 -11.98 -13.42
C PRO A 72 8.41 -11.68 -11.93
N LEU A 73 7.71 -12.44 -11.08
CA LEU A 73 7.90 -12.45 -9.63
C LEU A 73 8.02 -13.91 -9.19
N SER A 74 8.87 -14.18 -8.20
CA SER A 74 8.89 -15.52 -7.62
C SER A 74 7.57 -15.80 -6.88
N PRO A 75 7.13 -17.06 -6.77
CA PRO A 75 5.92 -17.39 -6.02
C PRO A 75 5.95 -16.88 -4.57
N ALA A 76 7.12 -16.90 -3.93
CA ALA A 76 7.31 -16.40 -2.56
C ALA A 76 7.12 -14.87 -2.48
N VAL A 77 7.69 -14.11 -3.43
CA VAL A 77 7.53 -12.65 -3.48
C VAL A 77 6.07 -12.28 -3.76
N LEU A 78 5.41 -13.00 -4.67
CA LEU A 78 4.01 -12.76 -4.99
C LEU A 78 3.10 -13.01 -3.76
N MET A 79 3.34 -14.10 -3.03
CA MET A 79 2.60 -14.41 -1.82
C MET A 79 2.85 -13.39 -0.70
N ALA A 80 4.11 -13.00 -0.48
CA ALA A 80 4.47 -12.01 0.53
C ALA A 80 3.82 -10.65 0.22
N ALA A 81 3.92 -10.18 -1.04
CA ALA A 81 3.30 -8.93 -1.46
C ALA A 81 1.78 -8.96 -1.32
N HIS A 82 1.14 -10.10 -1.63
CA HIS A 82 -0.30 -10.28 -1.46
C HIS A 82 -0.73 -10.16 0.00
N LEU A 83 -0.03 -10.84 0.92
CA LEU A 83 -0.31 -10.76 2.35
C LEU A 83 -0.11 -9.33 2.88
N MET A 84 1.04 -8.72 2.58
CA MET A 84 1.36 -7.36 3.05
C MET A 84 0.39 -6.32 2.49
N ALA A 85 0.09 -6.38 1.18
CA ALA A 85 -0.84 -5.43 0.57
C ALA A 85 -2.25 -5.55 1.16
N ARG A 86 -2.70 -6.77 1.49
CA ARG A 86 -3.98 -6.99 2.16
C ARG A 86 -4.00 -6.37 3.55
N GLU A 87 -2.99 -6.65 4.37
CA GLU A 87 -2.90 -6.15 5.75
C GLU A 87 -2.82 -4.63 5.80
N VAL A 88 -1.97 -4.04 4.95
CA VAL A 88 -1.86 -2.58 4.80
C VAL A 88 -3.20 -1.99 4.36
N LEU A 89 -3.84 -2.54 3.32
CA LEU A 89 -5.13 -2.02 2.86
C LEU A 89 -6.21 -2.12 3.96
N GLN A 90 -6.25 -3.22 4.70
CA GLN A 90 -7.19 -3.40 5.81
C GLN A 90 -6.95 -2.40 6.94
N ALA A 91 -5.70 -2.12 7.29
CA ALA A 91 -5.36 -1.14 8.31
C ALA A 91 -5.80 0.28 7.89
N LEU A 92 -5.55 0.64 6.63
CA LEU A 92 -5.93 1.93 6.07
C LEU A 92 -7.44 2.12 5.92
N ASP A 93 -8.17 1.09 5.49
CA ASP A 93 -9.63 1.10 5.38
C ASP A 93 -10.30 1.16 6.77
N SER A 94 -9.74 0.46 7.77
CA SER A 94 -10.32 0.42 9.13
C SER A 94 -10.25 1.78 9.82
N GLN A 95 -9.20 2.57 9.54
CA GLN A 95 -9.10 3.95 10.02
C GLN A 95 -10.09 4.88 9.30
N ALA A 96 -10.33 4.69 8.00
CA ALA A 96 -11.33 5.46 7.27
C ALA A 96 -12.78 5.21 7.76
N ALA A 97 -13.07 4.03 8.31
CA ALA A 97 -14.36 3.70 8.91
C ALA A 97 -14.55 4.25 10.34
N GLY A 98 -13.47 4.64 11.01
CA GLY A 98 -13.48 5.24 12.35
C GLY A 98 -14.01 6.68 12.36
N ASP A 99 -13.86 7.42 11.26
CA ASP A 99 -14.23 8.84 11.14
C ASP A 99 -15.74 9.10 10.98
N PHE A 100 -16.57 8.07 10.78
CA PHE A 100 -18.03 8.21 10.69
C PHE A 100 -18.76 8.11 12.04
N ARG A 101 -18.04 8.02 13.16
CA ARG A 101 -18.60 7.84 14.52
C ARG A 101 -18.22 8.94 15.52
N ALA A 102 -17.91 10.14 15.04
CA ALA A 102 -17.79 11.34 15.89
C ALA A 102 -19.14 12.07 16.04
#